data_AF-A0A9E4ZLX0-F1
#
_entry.id   AF-A0A9E4ZLX0-F1
#
_cell.length_a   1.000
_cell.length_b   1.000
_cell.length_c   1.000
_cell.angle_alpha   90.00
_cell.angle_beta   90.00
_cell.angle_gamma   90.00
#
_symmetry.space_group_name_H-M   'P 1'
#
loop_
_entity.id
_entity.type
_entity.pdbx_description
1 polymer ?
#
loop_
_entity_poly.entity_id
_entity_poly.type
_entity_poly.pdbx_seq_one_letter_code
_entity_poly.pdbx_strand_id
1 'polypeptide(L)'
;MDKYLIGLLGEAAASGLAKGYSFRYPIFKEAYENERKHWNYFKRFRDSFLEKPFYYAFLLLGFLTSILGLRAVKKLNEIVEKGAIDFYRKNFDVENDPEIHEILNDEIRHLELSKPSNS
;
A
#
# COMPACT_ATOMS: atom_id res chain seq x y z
N MET A 1 1.61 -20.96 2.04
CA MET A 1 2.38 -19.75 1.68
C MET A 1 2.37 -18.84 2.91
N ASP A 2 3.51 -18.29 3.32
CA ASP A 2 3.60 -17.48 4.54
C ASP A 2 2.90 -16.12 4.34
N LYS A 3 1.66 -16.00 4.83
CA LYS A 3 0.85 -14.78 4.67
C LYS A 3 1.48 -13.57 5.35
N TYR A 4 2.21 -13.75 6.44
CA TYR A 4 2.87 -12.63 7.12
C TYR A 4 4.08 -12.15 6.32
N LEU A 5 4.83 -13.05 5.69
CA LEU A 5 5.89 -12.66 4.75
C LEU A 5 5.35 -11.91 3.53
N ILE A 6 4.21 -12.33 2.99
CA ILE A 6 3.60 -11.66 1.83
C ILE A 6 3.06 -10.28 2.22
N GLY A 7 2.33 -10.19 3.34
CA GLY A 7 1.90 -8.90 3.88
C GLY A 7 3.10 -7.98 4.09
N LEU A 8 4.16 -8.47 4.75
CA LEU A 8 5.38 -7.71 4.98
C LEU A 8 5.99 -7.11 3.70
N LEU A 9 6.17 -7.92 2.65
CA LEU A 9 6.76 -7.45 1.40
C LEU A 9 5.79 -6.60 0.57
N GLY A 10 4.49 -6.90 0.66
CA GLY A 10 3.41 -6.11 0.05
C GLY A 10 3.38 -4.69 0.60
N GLU A 11 3.35 -4.56 1.92
CA GLU A 11 3.32 -3.27 2.62
C GLU A 11 4.62 -2.47 2.45
N ALA A 12 5.77 -3.15 2.40
CA ALA A 12 7.02 -2.50 2.04
C ALA A 12 6.98 -1.90 0.62
N ALA A 13 6.42 -2.65 -0.35
CA ALA A 13 6.24 -2.18 -1.72
C ALA A 13 5.21 -1.04 -1.82
N ALA A 14 4.05 -1.16 -1.19
CA ALA A 14 3.00 -0.14 -1.17
C ALA A 14 3.50 1.16 -0.51
N SER A 15 4.20 1.05 0.63
CA SER A 15 4.92 2.16 1.27
C SER A 15 5.88 2.88 0.32
N GLY A 16 6.68 2.11 -0.43
CA GLY A 16 7.59 2.67 -1.42
C GLY A 16 6.84 3.43 -2.51
N LEU A 17 5.83 2.80 -3.08
CA LEU A 17 5.02 3.35 -4.16
C LEU A 17 4.32 4.66 -3.76
N ALA A 18 3.63 4.66 -2.62
CA ALA A 18 2.95 5.83 -2.07
C ALA A 18 3.93 6.96 -1.76
N LYS A 19 5.13 6.64 -1.23
CA LYS A 19 6.19 7.63 -1.06
C LYS A 19 6.61 8.26 -2.38
N GLY A 20 6.80 7.44 -3.42
CA GLY A 20 7.14 7.90 -4.76
C GLY A 20 6.09 8.85 -5.33
N TYR A 21 4.80 8.52 -5.17
CA TYR A 21 3.69 9.38 -5.55
C TYR A 21 3.67 10.69 -4.78
N SER A 22 3.90 10.65 -3.46
CA SER A 22 3.84 11.81 -2.57
C SER A 22 4.82 12.93 -2.93
N PHE A 23 5.93 12.62 -3.63
CA PHE A 23 6.88 13.63 -4.08
C PHE A 23 6.28 14.62 -5.08
N ARG A 24 5.33 14.16 -5.90
CA ARG A 24 4.68 15.01 -6.92
C ARG A 24 3.24 15.35 -6.56
N TYR A 25 2.56 14.46 -5.84
CA TYR A 25 1.14 14.54 -5.54
C TYR A 25 0.93 14.44 -4.02
N PRO A 26 0.83 15.58 -3.31
CA PRO A 26 0.70 15.61 -1.84
C PRO A 26 -0.48 14.82 -1.28
N ILE A 27 -1.53 14.59 -2.09
CA ILE A 27 -2.69 13.77 -1.72
C ILE A 27 -2.33 12.33 -1.31
N PHE A 28 -1.16 11.82 -1.74
CA PHE A 28 -0.67 10.47 -1.37
C PHE A 28 0.23 10.46 -0.13
N LYS A 29 0.45 11.62 0.52
CA LYS A 29 1.30 11.68 1.71
C LYS A 29 0.68 10.91 2.88
N GLU A 30 -0.63 11.05 3.09
CA GLU A 30 -1.35 10.32 4.12
C GLU A 30 -1.31 8.81 3.84
N ALA A 31 -1.58 8.40 2.60
CA ALA A 31 -1.46 6.98 2.21
C ALA A 31 -0.08 6.42 2.57
N TYR A 32 1.01 7.10 2.19
CA TYR A 32 2.37 6.71 2.58
C TYR A 32 2.58 6.53 4.09
N GLU A 33 1.97 7.39 4.92
CA GLU A 33 2.09 7.28 6.37
C GLU A 33 1.32 6.07 6.92
N ASN A 34 0.17 5.73 6.35
CA ASN A 34 -0.61 4.54 6.71
C ASN A 34 0.09 3.25 6.24
N GLU A 35 0.52 3.17 4.98
CA GLU A 35 1.31 2.03 4.46
C GLU A 35 2.53 1.72 5.34
N ARG A 36 3.22 2.77 5.85
CA ARG A 36 4.36 2.57 6.74
C ARG A 36 3.96 1.98 8.10
N LYS A 37 2.78 2.32 8.62
CA LYS A 37 2.25 1.70 9.83
C LYS A 37 1.90 0.24 9.56
N HIS A 38 1.27 -0.07 8.43
CA HIS A 38 0.94 -1.43 8.03
C HIS A 38 2.21 -2.28 7.87
N TRP A 39 3.24 -1.74 7.23
CA TRP A 39 4.54 -2.40 7.13
C TRP A 39 5.13 -2.71 8.51
N ASN A 40 5.12 -1.73 9.42
CA ASN A 40 5.57 -1.95 10.81
C ASN A 40 4.70 -2.96 11.57
N TYR A 41 3.39 -3.04 11.29
CA TYR A 41 2.50 -4.08 11.83
C TYR A 41 3.05 -5.47 11.49
N PHE A 42 3.36 -5.72 10.21
CA PHE A 42 3.81 -7.03 9.74
C PHE A 42 5.19 -7.42 10.26
N LYS A 43 6.06 -6.43 10.51
CA LYS A 43 7.38 -6.65 11.13
C LYS A 43 7.34 -7.30 12.51
N ARG A 44 6.22 -7.16 13.24
CA ARG A 44 6.05 -7.82 14.55
C ARG A 44 5.88 -9.33 14.43
N PHE A 45 5.49 -9.82 13.26
CA PHE A 45 5.23 -11.25 13.00
C PHE A 45 6.29 -11.89 12.13
N ARG A 46 6.95 -11.11 11.25
CA ARG A 46 7.94 -11.60 10.29
C ARG A 46 8.95 -10.52 9.94
N ASP A 47 10.22 -10.89 9.80
CA ASP A 47 11.27 -10.05 9.23
C ASP A 47 11.78 -10.63 7.91
N SER A 48 12.25 -9.76 7.00
CA SER A 48 12.88 -10.16 5.75
C SER A 48 13.90 -9.14 5.24
N PHE A 49 15.08 -9.62 4.84
CA PHE A 49 16.08 -8.76 4.19
C PHE A 49 15.59 -8.16 2.86
N LEU A 50 14.51 -8.71 2.28
CA LEU A 50 13.91 -8.24 1.04
C LEU A 50 13.00 -7.01 1.21
N GLU A 51 12.63 -6.64 2.44
CA GLU A 51 11.76 -5.48 2.69
C GLU A 51 12.34 -4.19 2.10
N LYS A 52 13.63 -3.92 2.36
CA LYS A 52 14.31 -2.72 1.85
C LYS A 52 14.41 -2.72 0.32
N PRO A 53 14.86 -3.81 -0.35
CA PRO A 53 14.80 -3.91 -1.80
C PRO A 53 13.41 -3.64 -2.39
N PHE A 54 12.35 -4.22 -1.82
CA PHE A 54 10.98 -4.00 -2.27
C PHE A 54 10.58 -2.53 -2.12
N TYR A 55 10.83 -1.95 -0.95
CA TYR A 55 10.58 -0.53 -0.70
C TYR A 55 11.27 0.38 -1.73
N TYR A 56 12.57 0.23 -1.95
CA TYR A 56 13.30 1.11 -2.86
C TYR A 56 12.96 0.88 -4.34
N ALA A 57 12.69 -0.36 -4.74
CA ALA A 57 12.25 -0.66 -6.09
C ALA A 57 10.91 0.01 -6.39
N PHE A 58 9.95 -0.09 -5.48
CA PHE A 58 8.63 0.51 -5.64
C PHE A 58 8.63 2.02 -5.40
N LEU A 59 9.55 2.55 -4.59
CA LEU A 59 9.81 4.00 -4.50
C LEU A 59 10.23 4.58 -5.85
N LEU A 60 11.19 3.93 -6.51
CA LEU A 60 11.63 4.34 -7.83
C LEU A 60 10.50 4.21 -8.85
N LEU A 61 9.76 3.10 -8.82
CA LEU A 61 8.59 2.89 -9.69
C LEU A 61 7.53 3.97 -9.48
N GLY A 62 7.20 4.30 -8.23
CA GLY A 62 6.22 5.32 -7.87
C GLY A 62 6.65 6.70 -8.36
N PHE A 63 7.94 7.04 -8.19
CA PHE A 63 8.50 8.28 -8.74
C PHE A 63 8.39 8.33 -10.27
N LEU A 64 8.84 7.28 -10.97
CA LEU A 64 8.81 7.24 -12.44
C LEU A 64 7.38 7.30 -13.00
N THR A 65 6.45 6.56 -12.40
CA THR A 65 5.04 6.54 -12.83
C THR A 65 4.32 7.84 -12.48
N SER A 66 4.75 8.56 -11.44
CA SER A 66 4.21 9.89 -11.13
C SER A 66 4.44 10.90 -12.27
N ILE A 67 5.51 10.73 -13.05
CA ILE A 67 5.83 11.60 -14.20
C ILE A 67 4.79 11.45 -15.31
N LEU A 68 4.16 10.27 -15.44
CA LEU A 68 3.12 9.98 -16.43
C LEU A 68 1.79 10.70 -16.15
N GLY A 69 1.66 11.34 -14.99
CA GLY A 69 0.49 12.13 -14.63
C GLY A 69 -0.45 11.45 -13.64
N LEU A 70 -1.32 12.26 -13.03
CA LEU A 70 -2.19 11.83 -11.93
C LEU A 70 -3.15 10.70 -12.31
N ARG A 71 -3.63 10.65 -13.55
CA ARG A 71 -4.50 9.56 -14.03
C ARG A 71 -3.79 8.20 -14.01
N ALA A 72 -2.53 8.15 -14.43
CA ALA A 72 -1.74 6.92 -14.40
C ALA A 72 -1.48 6.47 -12.96
N VAL A 73 -1.13 7.41 -12.08
CA VAL A 73 -0.94 7.16 -10.65
C VAL A 73 -2.20 6.59 -10.02
N LYS A 74 -3.36 7.22 -10.21
CA LYS A 74 -4.65 6.74 -9.68
C LYS A 74 -4.99 5.34 -10.16
N LYS A 75 -4.72 5.02 -11.44
CA LYS A 75 -4.97 3.68 -11.99
C LYS A 75 -4.07 2.61 -11.36
N LEU A 76 -2.79 2.93 -11.13
CA LEU A 76 -1.88 2.01 -10.46
C LEU A 76 -2.25 1.83 -8.99
N ASN A 77 -2.58 2.92 -8.30
CA ASN A 77 -3.08 2.88 -6.92
C ASN A 77 -4.29 1.96 -6.84
N GLU A 78 -5.30 2.14 -7.70
CA GLU A 78 -6.49 1.28 -7.76
C GLU A 78 -6.17 -0.22 -7.84
N ILE A 79 -5.18 -0.60 -8.65
CA ILE A 79 -4.76 -1.99 -8.82
C ILE A 79 -4.12 -2.52 -7.53
N VAL A 80 -3.25 -1.73 -6.90
CA VAL A 80 -2.56 -2.10 -5.66
C VAL A 80 -3.56 -2.25 -4.52
N GLU A 81 -4.43 -1.27 -4.30
CA GLU A 81 -5.41 -1.31 -3.20
C GLU A 81 -6.38 -2.48 -3.33
N LYS A 82 -6.89 -2.75 -4.54
CA LYS A 82 -7.76 -3.91 -4.77
C LYS A 82 -7.04 -5.21 -4.46
N GLY A 83 -5.77 -5.32 -4.87
CA GLY A 83 -4.93 -6.47 -4.56
C GLY A 83 -4.73 -6.65 -3.06
N ALA A 84 -4.48 -5.56 -2.32
CA ALA A 84 -4.32 -5.57 -0.87
C ALA A 84 -5.62 -5.98 -0.15
N ILE A 85 -6.75 -5.36 -0.50
CA ILE A 85 -8.08 -5.69 0.03
C ILE A 85 -8.41 -7.18 -0.16
N ASP A 86 -8.21 -7.70 -1.37
CA ASP A 86 -8.46 -9.10 -1.68
C ASP A 86 -7.53 -10.03 -0.89
N PHE A 87 -6.26 -9.65 -0.76
CA PHE A 87 -5.29 -10.38 0.04
C PHE A 87 -5.69 -10.44 1.52
N TYR A 88 -6.07 -9.31 2.13
CA TYR A 88 -6.46 -9.27 3.54
C TYR A 88 -7.70 -10.10 3.83
N ARG A 89 -8.77 -9.92 3.03
CA ARG A 89 -10.02 -10.68 3.17
C ARG A 89 -9.82 -12.19 3.01
N LYS A 90 -8.89 -12.61 2.16
CA LYS A 90 -8.65 -14.03 1.89
C LYS A 90 -7.77 -14.71 2.93
N ASN A 91 -6.83 -13.98 3.55
CA ASN A 91 -5.76 -14.59 4.33
C ASN A 91 -5.85 -14.32 5.84
N PHE A 92 -6.67 -13.36 6.28
CA PHE A 92 -6.78 -12.97 7.68
C PHE A 92 -8.23 -13.01 8.16
N ASP A 93 -8.39 -13.25 9.46
CA ASP A 93 -9.67 -13.21 10.13
C ASP A 93 -9.98 -11.75 10.53
N VAL A 94 -10.46 -11.00 9.54
CA VAL A 94 -10.72 -9.56 9.66
C VAL A 94 -11.75 -9.23 10.75
N GLU A 95 -12.62 -10.18 11.11
CA GLU A 95 -13.66 -9.96 12.14
C GLU A 95 -13.06 -10.02 13.56
N ASN A 96 -12.02 -10.84 13.76
CA ASN A 96 -11.43 -11.09 15.06
C ASN A 96 -10.03 -10.48 15.25
N ASP A 97 -9.45 -9.87 14.22
CA ASP A 97 -8.17 -9.15 14.28
C ASP A 97 -8.40 -7.64 14.05
N PRO A 98 -8.49 -6.83 15.14
CA PRO A 98 -8.79 -5.40 15.05
C PRO A 98 -7.77 -4.59 14.25
N GLU A 99 -6.50 -4.99 14.28
CA GLU A 99 -5.43 -4.28 13.58
C GLU A 99 -5.49 -4.58 12.08
N ILE A 100 -5.78 -5.82 11.68
CA ILE A 100 -6.07 -6.14 10.26
C ILE A 100 -7.36 -5.46 9.79
N HIS A 101 -8.37 -5.36 10.66
CA HIS A 101 -9.59 -4.63 10.34
C HIS A 101 -9.32 -3.15 10.06
N GLU A 102 -8.46 -2.51 10.87
CA GLU A 102 -8.02 -1.13 10.64
C GLU A 102 -7.25 -1.01 9.33
N ILE A 103 -6.27 -1.88 9.07
CA ILE A 103 -5.52 -1.93 7.80
C ILE A 103 -6.48 -2.02 6.60
N LEU A 104 -7.46 -2.93 6.65
CA LEU A 104 -8.43 -3.09 5.57
C LEU A 104 -9.26 -1.81 5.33
N ASN A 105 -9.66 -1.11 6.40
CA ASN A 105 -10.39 0.14 6.28
C ASN A 105 -9.52 1.24 5.65
N ASP A 106 -8.24 1.27 5.97
CA ASP A 106 -7.27 2.20 5.38
C ASP A 106 -7.14 1.93 3.87
N GLU A 107 -7.01 0.67 3.43
CA GLU A 107 -6.94 0.34 1.99
C GLU A 107 -8.22 0.74 1.23
N ILE A 108 -9.38 0.60 1.88
CA ILE A 108 -10.65 1.03 1.29
C ILE A 108 -10.66 2.56 1.11
N ARG A 109 -10.13 3.33 2.07
CA ARG A 109 -10.00 4.80 1.95
C ARG A 109 -8.98 5.18 0.88
N HIS A 110 -7.83 4.50 0.81
CA HIS A 110 -6.83 4.73 -0.22
C HIS A 110 -7.39 4.47 -1.62
N LEU A 111 -8.23 3.45 -1.79
CA LEU A 111 -8.90 3.15 -3.05
C LEU A 111 -9.78 4.33 -3.51
N GLU A 112 -10.35 5.11 -2.60
CA GLU A 112 -11.16 6.28 -2.95
C GLU A 112 -10.35 7.40 -3.59
N LEU A 113 -9.06 7.53 -3.26
CA LEU A 113 -8.13 8.46 -3.93
C LEU A 113 -8.02 8.15 -5.42
N SER A 114 -8.26 6.91 -5.80
CA SER A 114 -8.18 6.42 -7.18
C SER A 114 -9.42 6.75 -8.01
N LYS A 115 -10.55 7.06 -7.38
CA LYS A 115 -11.80 7.39 -8.08
C LYS A 115 -11.66 8.73 -8.83
N PRO A 116 -12.31 8.89 -10.00
CA PRO A 116 -12.44 10.19 -10.61
C PRO A 116 -13.21 11.11 -9.65
N SER A 117 -12.68 12.30 -9.41
CA SER A 117 -13.45 13.35 -8.75
C SER A 117 -14.61 13.70 -9.68
N ASN A 118 -15.85 13.49 -9.24
CA ASN A 118 -17.03 14.01 -9.92
C ASN A 118 -16.93 15.53 -9.87
N SER A 119 -16.41 16.12 -10.95
CA SER A 119 -16.44 17.55 -11.23
C SER A 119 -17.58 17.82 -12.21
#